data_AF-A0A9P1B269-F1
#
_entry.id   AF-A0A9P1B269-F1
#
_cell.length_a   1.000
_cell.length_b   1.000
_cell.length_c   1.000
_cell.angle_alpha   90.00
_cell.angle_beta   90.00
_cell.angle_gamma   90.00
#
_symmetry.space_group_name_H-M   'P 1'
#
loop_
_entity.id
_entity.type
_entity.pdbx_description
1 polymer ?
#
loop_
_entity_poly.entity_id
_entity_poly.type
_entity_poly.pdbx_seq_one_letter_code
_entity_poly.pdbx_strand_id
1 'polypeptide(L)'
;MRVLFLSIFLLAVTNAQEEVSQCNYVGLVKCFINILDEWAWTLYELKDNVVTITPDQCEHLKELDKCIKDDLPIAHMCSHNEIIQVSNTVSDLLTHRKDSGSFLKSYYLLTYACSSEGQEILTKHRDCLKSEKIGEMTLSAGTYLSEKFLEHSEEDVCDKVNEKLQEYITALGGLCSKHEAAQLMCQSLKNMFTGLHADKLETCKLDCKIPEETNTDNVQEEVPLETDSSNEENIEHPQIT
;
A
#
# COMPACT_ATOMS: atom_id res chain seq x y z
N MET A 1 -32.96 58.61 -38.31
CA MET A 1 -33.86 57.43 -38.31
C MET A 1 -33.01 56.28 -38.82
N ARG A 2 -32.24 55.54 -38.00
CA ARG A 2 -32.54 54.77 -36.76
C ARG A 2 -33.56 53.64 -37.02
N VAL A 3 -33.37 52.51 -36.33
CA VAL A 3 -33.93 51.14 -36.57
C VAL A 3 -33.14 50.39 -37.67
N LEU A 4 -32.55 49.22 -37.42
CA LEU A 4 -32.16 48.58 -36.15
C LEU A 4 -30.93 47.67 -36.39
N PHE A 5 -29.96 47.64 -35.46
CA PHE A 5 -29.04 46.49 -35.36
C PHE A 5 -29.77 45.38 -34.61
N LEU A 6 -29.77 44.15 -35.13
CA LEU A 6 -30.40 43.01 -34.47
C LEU A 6 -29.41 41.84 -34.41
N SER A 7 -28.63 41.84 -33.33
CA SER A 7 -27.59 40.84 -33.07
C SER A 7 -28.21 39.48 -32.77
N ILE A 8 -28.14 38.54 -33.71
CA ILE A 8 -28.42 37.13 -33.42
C ILE A 8 -27.15 36.52 -32.84
N PHE A 9 -26.98 36.71 -31.53
CA PHE A 9 -25.98 36.00 -30.74
C PHE A 9 -26.46 34.55 -30.63
N LEU A 10 -25.90 33.66 -31.44
CA LEU A 10 -26.18 32.23 -31.37
C LEU A 10 -25.62 31.69 -30.05
N LEU A 11 -26.47 31.65 -29.04
CA LEU A 11 -26.19 31.00 -27.76
C LEU A 11 -25.96 29.50 -28.02
N ALA A 12 -24.69 29.13 -28.11
CA ALA A 12 -24.26 27.74 -27.98
C ALA A 12 -24.51 27.31 -26.53
N VAL A 13 -25.76 26.91 -26.25
CA VAL A 13 -26.11 26.23 -25.01
C VAL A 13 -25.45 24.85 -25.08
N THR A 14 -24.24 24.76 -24.55
CA THR A 14 -23.59 23.50 -24.26
C THR A 14 -24.42 22.81 -23.18
N ASN A 15 -25.27 21.87 -23.60
CA ASN A 15 -25.88 20.93 -22.68
C ASN A 15 -24.75 20.16 -21.99
N ALA A 16 -24.43 20.56 -20.76
CA ALA A 16 -23.69 19.71 -19.83
C ALA A 16 -24.62 18.54 -19.51
N GLN A 17 -24.55 17.49 -20.34
CA GLN A 17 -25.29 16.27 -20.15
C GLN A 17 -24.60 15.50 -19.03
N GLU A 18 -24.97 15.85 -17.80
CA GLU A 18 -24.61 15.16 -16.57
C GLU A 18 -24.89 13.66 -16.77
N GLU A 19 -23.82 12.85 -16.85
CA GLU A 19 -23.97 11.44 -17.18
C GLU A 19 -24.63 10.72 -16.00
N VAL A 20 -25.89 10.32 -16.20
CA VAL A 20 -26.63 9.51 -15.24
C VAL A 20 -25.90 8.18 -15.10
N SER A 21 -25.16 8.03 -13.99
CA SER A 21 -24.34 6.84 -13.73
C SER A 21 -25.17 5.58 -13.90
N GLN A 22 -24.62 4.65 -14.70
CA GLN A 22 -25.22 3.33 -14.93
C GLN A 22 -24.84 2.33 -13.82
N CYS A 23 -24.11 2.79 -12.78
CA CYS A 23 -23.68 1.98 -11.66
C CYS A 23 -24.87 1.30 -10.96
N ASN A 24 -24.90 -0.03 -11.02
CA ASN A 24 -25.77 -0.89 -10.25
C ASN A 24 -25.20 -1.05 -8.83
N TYR A 25 -25.28 0.03 -8.04
CA TYR A 25 -24.88 0.09 -6.63
C TYR A 25 -25.37 -1.13 -5.82
N VAL A 26 -26.60 -1.61 -6.08
CA VAL A 26 -27.20 -2.75 -5.36
C VAL A 26 -26.52 -4.08 -5.75
N GLY A 27 -26.08 -4.23 -7.00
CA GLY A 27 -25.27 -5.38 -7.44
C GLY A 27 -23.90 -5.38 -6.77
N LEU A 28 -23.21 -4.23 -6.80
CA LEU A 28 -21.88 -4.07 -6.20
C LEU A 28 -21.88 -4.26 -4.68
N VAL A 29 -22.85 -3.67 -3.96
CA VAL A 29 -23.04 -3.88 -2.51
C VAL A 29 -23.23 -5.37 -2.19
N LYS A 30 -24.02 -6.10 -2.99
CA LYS A 30 -24.19 -7.56 -2.80
C LYS A 30 -22.91 -8.34 -3.09
N CYS A 31 -22.15 -7.93 -4.11
CA CYS A 31 -20.86 -8.55 -4.45
C CYS A 31 -19.91 -8.48 -3.25
N PHE A 32 -19.72 -7.28 -2.68
CA PHE A 32 -18.89 -7.08 -1.50
C PHE A 32 -19.46 -7.77 -0.25
N ILE A 33 -20.76 -7.69 0.03
CA ILE A 33 -21.34 -8.34 1.23
C ILE A 33 -21.18 -9.87 1.16
N ASN A 34 -21.43 -10.50 0.01
CA ASN A 34 -21.27 -11.95 -0.14
C ASN A 34 -19.82 -12.38 0.11
N ILE A 35 -18.85 -11.68 -0.51
CA ILE A 35 -17.43 -11.98 -0.31
C ILE A 35 -17.02 -11.70 1.13
N LEU A 36 -17.49 -10.61 1.76
CA LEU A 36 -17.12 -10.31 3.14
C LEU A 36 -17.77 -11.27 4.14
N ASP A 37 -18.94 -11.85 3.89
CA ASP A 37 -19.50 -12.91 4.74
C ASP A 37 -18.62 -14.18 4.70
N GLU A 38 -18.06 -14.51 3.53
CA GLU A 38 -17.10 -15.61 3.36
C GLU A 38 -15.67 -15.29 3.83
N TRP A 39 -15.23 -14.03 3.77
CA TRP A 39 -13.81 -13.62 3.89
C TRP A 39 -13.51 -12.60 5.01
N ALA A 40 -14.51 -12.12 5.77
CA ALA A 40 -14.30 -11.11 6.83
C ALA A 40 -13.27 -11.55 7.87
N TRP A 41 -13.24 -12.84 8.24
CA TRP A 41 -12.27 -13.34 9.20
C TRP A 41 -10.83 -13.21 8.68
N THR A 42 -10.58 -13.66 7.45
CA THR A 42 -9.27 -13.58 6.80
C THR A 42 -8.83 -12.13 6.56
N LEU A 43 -9.72 -11.24 6.09
CA LEU A 43 -9.42 -9.82 5.92
C LEU A 43 -9.19 -9.10 7.26
N TYR A 44 -9.81 -9.57 8.35
CA TYR A 44 -9.58 -9.07 9.71
C TYR A 44 -8.25 -9.57 10.32
N GLU A 45 -7.86 -10.82 10.07
CA GLU A 45 -6.56 -11.37 10.47
C GLU A 45 -5.41 -10.69 9.69
N LEU A 46 -5.58 -10.52 8.37
CA LEU A 46 -4.58 -9.90 7.50
C LEU A 46 -4.43 -8.39 7.70
N LYS A 47 -5.38 -7.72 8.39
CA LYS A 47 -5.32 -6.28 8.69
C LYS A 47 -4.05 -5.89 9.45
N ASP A 48 -3.48 -6.83 10.21
CA ASP A 48 -2.35 -6.59 11.13
C ASP A 48 -1.01 -7.05 10.53
N ASN A 49 -0.97 -7.88 9.47
CA ASN A 49 0.29 -8.31 8.86
C ASN A 49 0.19 -8.76 7.38
N VAL A 50 0.63 -7.92 6.45
CA VAL A 50 0.67 -8.22 5.00
C VAL A 50 1.54 -9.44 4.64
N VAL A 51 2.58 -9.77 5.43
CA VAL A 51 3.53 -10.85 5.10
C VAL A 51 3.12 -12.24 5.63
N THR A 52 1.93 -12.38 6.22
CA THR A 52 1.42 -13.69 6.64
C THR A 52 0.64 -14.42 5.55
N ILE A 53 0.15 -13.72 4.51
CA ILE A 53 -0.78 -14.30 3.52
C ILE A 53 -0.23 -15.55 2.81
N THR A 54 -1.08 -16.54 2.60
CA THR A 54 -0.75 -17.84 1.95
C THR A 54 -1.37 -17.96 0.55
N PRO A 55 -0.89 -18.89 -0.31
CA PRO A 55 -1.41 -19.05 -1.67
C PRO A 55 -2.93 -19.34 -1.72
N ASP A 56 -3.44 -20.12 -0.77
CA ASP A 56 -4.88 -20.39 -0.62
C ASP A 56 -5.67 -19.12 -0.25
N GLN A 57 -5.11 -18.28 0.62
CA GLN A 57 -5.72 -16.99 0.96
C GLN A 57 -5.70 -16.00 -0.21
N CYS A 58 -4.80 -16.17 -1.18
CA CYS A 58 -4.78 -15.38 -2.40
C CYS A 58 -5.90 -15.73 -3.40
N GLU A 59 -6.59 -16.87 -3.27
CA GLU A 59 -7.76 -17.18 -4.10
C GLU A 59 -8.97 -16.31 -3.71
N HIS A 60 -9.20 -16.10 -2.40
CA HIS A 60 -10.24 -15.19 -1.87
C HIS A 60 -9.96 -13.75 -2.37
N LEU A 61 -8.69 -13.36 -2.53
CA LEU A 61 -8.31 -12.06 -3.11
C LEU A 61 -8.75 -11.93 -4.58
N LYS A 62 -8.67 -13.02 -5.37
CA LYS A 62 -9.13 -13.06 -6.77
C LYS A 62 -10.65 -13.06 -6.89
N GLU A 63 -11.39 -13.62 -5.92
CA GLU A 63 -12.84 -13.44 -5.89
C GLU A 63 -13.19 -11.96 -5.67
N LEU A 64 -12.50 -11.26 -4.77
CA LEU A 64 -12.74 -9.83 -4.55
C LEU A 64 -12.36 -8.97 -5.77
N ASP A 65 -11.29 -9.33 -6.48
CA ASP A 65 -10.87 -8.70 -7.74
C ASP A 65 -11.99 -8.69 -8.81
N LYS A 66 -12.86 -9.71 -8.85
CA LYS A 66 -14.02 -9.73 -9.76
C LYS A 66 -15.04 -8.63 -9.46
N CYS A 67 -15.30 -8.34 -8.18
CA CYS A 67 -16.16 -7.23 -7.75
C CYS A 67 -15.52 -5.85 -7.97
N ILE A 68 -14.24 -5.77 -8.36
CA ILE A 68 -13.50 -4.52 -8.60
C ILE A 68 -13.28 -4.30 -10.11
N LYS A 69 -13.04 -5.37 -10.88
CA LYS A 69 -12.88 -5.35 -12.34
C LYS A 69 -14.19 -5.53 -13.11
N ASP A 70 -15.31 -5.72 -12.41
CA ASP A 70 -16.63 -6.01 -12.96
C ASP A 70 -16.69 -7.32 -13.78
N ASP A 71 -15.86 -8.31 -13.43
CA ASP A 71 -15.83 -9.65 -14.05
C ASP A 71 -16.92 -10.56 -13.45
N LEU A 72 -18.17 -10.11 -13.59
CA LEU A 72 -19.35 -10.70 -12.95
C LEU A 72 -20.37 -11.22 -13.98
N PRO A 73 -21.13 -12.29 -13.68
CA PRO A 73 -22.24 -12.75 -14.53
C PRO A 73 -23.35 -11.71 -14.76
N ILE A 74 -23.43 -10.70 -13.89
CA ILE A 74 -24.24 -9.49 -14.06
C ILE A 74 -23.33 -8.31 -13.70
N ALA A 75 -22.84 -7.62 -14.73
CA ALA A 75 -22.00 -6.45 -14.57
C ALA A 75 -22.68 -5.36 -13.73
N HIS A 76 -21.91 -4.67 -12.89
CA HIS A 76 -22.36 -3.56 -12.07
C HIS A 76 -22.11 -2.18 -12.71
N MET A 77 -21.24 -2.07 -13.72
CA MET A 77 -20.99 -0.85 -14.52
C MET A 77 -20.71 0.41 -13.68
N CYS A 78 -19.95 0.25 -12.59
CA CYS A 78 -19.59 1.36 -11.70
C CYS A 78 -18.17 1.85 -12.00
N SER A 79 -17.96 3.16 -11.92
CA SER A 79 -16.63 3.75 -11.98
C SER A 79 -15.79 3.40 -10.75
N HIS A 80 -14.46 3.48 -10.87
CA HIS A 80 -13.53 3.12 -9.79
C HIS A 80 -13.74 3.95 -8.51
N ASN A 81 -14.17 5.20 -8.64
CA ASN A 81 -14.52 6.06 -7.50
C ASN A 81 -15.78 5.55 -6.78
N GLU A 82 -16.82 5.15 -7.53
CA GLU A 82 -18.03 4.55 -6.95
C GLU A 82 -17.72 3.21 -6.26
N ILE A 83 -16.78 2.42 -6.80
CA ILE A 83 -16.27 1.19 -6.17
C ILE A 83 -15.66 1.47 -4.79
N ILE A 84 -14.81 2.50 -4.68
CA ILE A 84 -14.21 2.93 -3.40
C ILE A 84 -15.28 3.43 -2.43
N GLN A 85 -16.23 4.26 -2.88
CA GLN A 85 -17.31 4.81 -2.05
C GLN A 85 -18.24 3.70 -1.50
N VAL A 86 -18.63 2.75 -2.34
CA VAL A 86 -19.44 1.60 -1.92
C VAL A 86 -18.68 0.71 -0.96
N SER A 87 -17.39 0.45 -1.20
CA SER A 87 -16.55 -0.32 -0.26
C SER A 87 -16.43 0.36 1.11
N ASN A 88 -16.17 1.67 1.17
CA ASN A 88 -16.16 2.43 2.43
C ASN A 88 -17.49 2.27 3.16
N THR A 89 -18.61 2.41 2.45
CA THR A 89 -19.97 2.28 3.01
C THR A 89 -20.20 0.88 3.60
N VAL A 90 -19.79 -0.19 2.91
CA VAL A 90 -19.90 -1.56 3.41
C VAL A 90 -18.95 -1.81 4.61
N SER A 91 -17.75 -1.22 4.60
CA SER A 91 -16.77 -1.33 5.69
C SER A 91 -17.30 -0.68 6.99
N ASP A 92 -17.86 0.52 6.90
CA ASP A 92 -18.42 1.25 8.04
C ASP A 92 -19.68 0.54 8.61
N LEU A 93 -20.49 -0.08 7.74
CA LEU A 93 -21.65 -0.88 8.15
C LEU A 93 -21.24 -2.13 8.94
N LEU A 94 -20.22 -2.86 8.47
CA LEU A 94 -19.73 -4.11 9.10
C LEU A 94 -18.94 -3.86 10.39
N THR A 95 -18.16 -2.78 10.47
CA THR A 95 -17.37 -2.44 11.66
C THR A 95 -18.14 -1.64 12.71
N HIS A 96 -19.35 -1.17 12.38
CA HIS A 96 -20.14 -0.22 13.16
C HIS A 96 -19.40 1.07 13.54
N ARG A 97 -18.37 1.44 12.77
CA ARG A 97 -17.53 2.62 12.97
C ARG A 97 -17.53 3.43 11.69
N LYS A 98 -17.85 4.72 11.77
CA LYS A 98 -17.67 5.65 10.65
C LYS A 98 -16.19 5.86 10.37
N ASP A 99 -15.82 5.98 9.10
CA ASP A 99 -14.45 6.20 8.63
C ASP A 99 -13.50 5.09 9.13
N SER A 100 -14.01 3.85 9.10
CA SER A 100 -13.30 2.64 9.56
C SER A 100 -12.08 2.26 8.70
N GLY A 101 -12.07 2.74 7.44
CA GLY A 101 -11.11 2.37 6.41
C GLY A 101 -11.64 1.24 5.54
N SER A 102 -11.66 1.46 4.23
CA SER A 102 -12.05 0.46 3.23
C SER A 102 -11.26 -0.85 3.38
N PHE A 103 -11.94 -2.00 3.33
CA PHE A 103 -11.29 -3.31 3.14
C PHE A 103 -10.43 -3.36 1.85
N LEU A 104 -10.69 -2.48 0.86
CA LEU A 104 -9.85 -2.35 -0.33
C LEU A 104 -8.43 -1.92 0.01
N LYS A 105 -8.20 -1.25 1.15
CA LYS A 105 -6.84 -0.94 1.62
C LYS A 105 -6.04 -2.22 1.84
N SER A 106 -6.62 -3.19 2.54
CA SER A 106 -6.02 -4.52 2.70
C SER A 106 -5.89 -5.23 1.34
N TYR A 107 -6.94 -5.19 0.50
CA TYR A 107 -6.90 -5.79 -0.84
C TYR A 107 -5.71 -5.30 -1.69
N TYR A 108 -5.54 -3.99 -1.84
CA TYR A 108 -4.50 -3.44 -2.69
C TYR A 108 -3.09 -3.64 -2.11
N LEU A 109 -2.91 -3.58 -0.79
CA LEU A 109 -1.66 -3.98 -0.14
C LEU A 109 -1.32 -5.45 -0.42
N LEU A 110 -2.29 -6.35 -0.29
CA LEU A 110 -2.12 -7.79 -0.53
C LEU A 110 -1.99 -8.14 -2.01
N THR A 111 -2.38 -7.25 -2.93
CA THR A 111 -2.38 -7.51 -4.39
C THR A 111 -0.97 -7.85 -4.90
N TYR A 112 0.08 -7.18 -4.40
CA TYR A 112 1.45 -7.57 -4.78
C TYR A 112 1.90 -8.86 -4.08
N ALA A 113 1.60 -9.01 -2.79
CA ALA A 113 1.87 -10.21 -2.01
C ALA A 113 1.26 -11.48 -2.64
N CYS A 114 0.12 -11.37 -3.34
CA CYS A 114 -0.55 -12.45 -4.05
C CYS A 114 -0.18 -12.62 -5.53
N SER A 115 0.73 -11.79 -6.06
CA SER A 115 1.38 -12.05 -7.34
C SER A 115 2.35 -13.24 -7.24
N SER A 116 2.72 -13.86 -8.36
CA SER A 116 3.70 -14.96 -8.37
C SER A 116 5.04 -14.55 -7.76
N GLU A 117 5.50 -13.32 -8.03
CA GLU A 117 6.75 -12.76 -7.50
C GLU A 117 6.63 -12.49 -5.97
N GLY A 118 5.51 -11.91 -5.54
CA GLY A 118 5.21 -11.70 -4.12
C GLY A 118 5.12 -13.01 -3.33
N GLN A 119 4.49 -14.04 -3.88
CA GLN A 119 4.45 -15.37 -3.27
C GLN A 119 5.81 -16.07 -3.28
N GLU A 120 6.66 -15.84 -4.29
CA GLU A 120 8.04 -16.34 -4.30
C GLU A 120 8.87 -15.69 -3.17
N ILE A 121 8.79 -14.37 -3.01
CA ILE A 121 9.39 -13.61 -1.90
C ILE A 121 8.86 -14.13 -0.54
N LEU A 122 7.53 -14.24 -0.40
CA LEU A 122 6.85 -14.72 0.80
C LEU A 122 7.02 -16.21 1.08
N THR A 123 7.59 -16.98 0.15
CA THR A 123 7.94 -18.40 0.37
C THR A 123 9.39 -18.53 0.82
N LYS A 124 10.30 -17.79 0.19
CA LYS A 124 11.75 -17.85 0.48
C LYS A 124 12.14 -17.12 1.78
N HIS A 125 11.54 -15.96 2.05
CA HIS A 125 12.03 -15.03 3.09
C HIS A 125 11.05 -14.83 4.26
N ARG A 126 9.99 -15.65 4.36
CA ARG A 126 8.84 -15.49 5.28
C ARG A 126 9.23 -15.18 6.72
N ASP A 127 10.21 -15.89 7.26
CA ASP A 127 10.56 -15.77 8.67
C ASP A 127 11.38 -14.51 8.96
N CYS A 128 12.20 -14.05 8.02
CA CYS A 128 12.87 -12.74 8.08
C CYS A 128 11.84 -11.60 7.95
N LEU A 129 10.93 -11.68 6.98
CA LEU A 129 9.90 -10.66 6.77
C LEU A 129 8.99 -10.50 8.01
N LYS A 130 8.85 -11.57 8.81
CA LYS A 130 8.19 -11.55 10.13
C LYS A 130 9.09 -11.01 11.25
N SER A 131 10.36 -11.41 11.35
CA SER A 131 11.26 -10.89 12.40
C SER A 131 11.48 -9.39 12.27
N GLU A 132 11.68 -8.91 11.04
CA GLU A 132 11.86 -7.50 10.72
C GLU A 132 10.53 -6.72 10.63
N LYS A 133 9.39 -7.37 10.97
CA LYS A 133 8.05 -6.75 11.02
C LYS A 133 7.62 -6.01 9.74
N ILE A 134 8.10 -6.46 8.57
CA ILE A 134 7.89 -5.77 7.28
C ILE A 134 6.40 -5.54 6.99
N GLY A 135 5.52 -6.50 7.35
CA GLY A 135 4.07 -6.35 7.19
C GLY A 135 3.45 -5.25 8.05
N GLU A 136 3.85 -5.16 9.33
CA GLU A 136 3.41 -4.10 10.25
C GLU A 136 3.88 -2.72 9.76
N MET A 137 5.14 -2.62 9.32
CA MET A 137 5.70 -1.38 8.76
C MET A 137 5.02 -0.97 7.46
N THR A 138 4.69 -1.93 6.58
CA THR A 138 3.94 -1.68 5.34
C THR A 138 2.55 -1.10 5.64
N LEU A 139 1.83 -1.66 6.60
CA LEU A 139 0.51 -1.17 7.03
C LEU A 139 0.56 0.22 7.67
N SER A 140 1.55 0.45 8.53
CA SER A 140 1.79 1.74 9.19
C SER A 140 2.15 2.83 8.18
N ALA A 141 3.10 2.53 7.28
CA ALA A 141 3.50 3.44 6.20
C ALA A 141 2.33 3.76 5.27
N GLY A 142 1.52 2.77 4.87
CA GLY A 142 0.33 3.02 4.04
C GLY A 142 -0.66 3.98 4.71
N THR A 143 -0.89 3.81 6.01
CA THR A 143 -1.71 4.73 6.82
C THR A 143 -1.14 6.15 6.82
N TYR A 144 0.13 6.30 7.18
CA TYR A 144 0.81 7.61 7.22
C TYR A 144 0.85 8.30 5.85
N LEU A 145 1.10 7.57 4.76
CA LEU A 145 1.12 8.12 3.41
C LEU A 145 -0.28 8.67 3.06
N SER A 146 -1.34 7.89 3.27
CA SER A 146 -2.71 8.31 2.98
C SER A 146 -3.14 9.52 3.81
N GLU A 147 -2.90 9.50 5.13
CA GLU A 147 -3.23 10.64 6.01
C GLU A 147 -2.47 11.90 5.62
N LYS A 148 -1.18 11.81 5.30
CA LYS A 148 -0.33 12.98 5.06
C LYS A 148 -0.53 13.61 3.67
N PHE A 149 -0.68 12.81 2.62
CA PHE A 149 -0.53 13.30 1.25
C PHE A 149 -1.85 13.51 0.49
N LEU A 150 -2.97 12.96 0.95
CA LEU A 150 -4.25 13.09 0.23
C LEU A 150 -4.99 14.42 0.43
N GLU A 151 -4.63 15.17 1.47
CA GLU A 151 -5.13 16.54 1.72
C GLU A 151 -4.40 17.61 0.88
N HIS A 152 -3.33 17.25 0.17
CA HIS A 152 -2.55 18.15 -0.67
C HIS A 152 -3.10 18.24 -2.11
N SER A 153 -2.75 19.32 -2.82
CA SER A 153 -3.08 19.53 -4.24
C SER A 153 -2.37 18.55 -5.16
N GLU A 154 -3.09 18.02 -6.15
CA GLU A 154 -2.70 16.88 -7.01
C GLU A 154 -1.28 16.97 -7.61
N GLU A 155 -0.88 18.13 -8.15
CA GLU A 155 0.45 18.35 -8.74
C GLU A 155 1.62 18.01 -7.78
N ASP A 156 1.40 18.18 -6.47
CA ASP A 156 2.40 18.00 -5.41
C ASP A 156 2.40 16.57 -4.81
N VAL A 157 1.38 15.74 -5.09
CA VAL A 157 1.19 14.45 -4.41
C VAL A 157 2.15 13.40 -4.93
N CYS A 158 2.31 13.29 -6.25
CA CYS A 158 3.12 12.25 -6.89
C CYS A 158 4.59 12.29 -6.47
N ASP A 159 5.20 13.46 -6.49
CA ASP A 159 6.63 13.61 -6.18
C ASP A 159 6.90 13.35 -4.69
N LYS A 160 6.02 13.80 -3.79
CA LYS A 160 6.16 13.55 -2.33
C LYS A 160 5.91 12.10 -1.94
N VAL A 161 5.00 11.40 -2.62
CA VAL A 161 4.80 9.96 -2.43
C VAL A 161 6.00 9.19 -2.99
N ASN A 162 6.53 9.56 -4.16
CA ASN A 162 7.75 8.97 -4.73
C ASN A 162 8.98 9.17 -3.82
N GLU A 163 9.23 10.39 -3.36
CA GLU A 163 10.28 10.72 -2.39
C GLU A 163 10.17 9.80 -1.17
N LYS A 164 8.96 9.67 -0.61
CA LYS A 164 8.76 8.85 0.59
C LYS A 164 8.84 7.34 0.35
N LEU A 165 8.46 6.85 -0.83
CA LEU A 165 8.70 5.45 -1.22
C LEU A 165 10.19 5.16 -1.38
N GLN A 166 10.97 6.09 -1.96
CA GLN A 166 12.42 5.96 -2.12
C GLN A 166 13.17 6.04 -0.78
N GLU A 167 12.70 6.86 0.18
CA GLU A 167 13.15 6.77 1.58
C GLU A 167 12.94 5.36 2.16
N TYR A 168 11.76 4.76 1.99
CA TYR A 168 11.47 3.42 2.52
C TYR A 168 12.30 2.33 1.82
N ILE A 169 12.50 2.40 0.50
CA ILE A 169 13.36 1.47 -0.24
C ILE A 169 14.80 1.54 0.30
N THR A 170 15.31 2.75 0.53
CA THR A 170 16.66 2.97 1.05
C THR A 170 16.80 2.44 2.49
N ALA A 171 15.81 2.72 3.35
CA ALA A 171 15.81 2.28 4.75
C ALA A 171 15.64 0.77 4.94
N LEU A 172 15.12 0.06 3.93
CA LEU A 172 14.96 -1.40 3.92
C LEU A 172 16.01 -2.11 3.04
N GLY A 173 17.01 -1.38 2.54
CA GLY A 173 18.15 -1.94 1.82
C GLY A 173 18.98 -2.87 2.72
N GLY A 174 19.41 -4.00 2.15
CA GLY A 174 20.09 -5.09 2.86
C GLY A 174 19.15 -6.11 3.53
N LEU A 175 17.87 -5.78 3.76
CA LEU A 175 16.97 -6.65 4.53
C LEU A 175 16.43 -7.83 3.73
N CYS A 176 16.35 -8.98 4.41
CA CYS A 176 15.77 -10.22 3.92
C CYS A 176 16.28 -10.71 2.56
N SER A 177 17.61 -10.76 2.44
CA SER A 177 18.43 -11.33 1.34
C SER A 177 18.93 -10.37 0.27
N LYS A 178 18.48 -9.11 0.26
CA LYS A 178 19.13 -7.89 -0.25
C LYS A 178 18.13 -6.74 -0.30
N HIS A 179 17.00 -6.95 -0.98
CA HIS A 179 16.01 -5.91 -1.25
C HIS A 179 14.57 -6.42 -1.29
N GLU A 180 14.35 -7.72 -1.05
CA GLU A 180 13.05 -8.38 -1.15
C GLU A 180 12.03 -7.77 -0.17
N ALA A 181 12.49 -7.33 1.01
CA ALA A 181 11.67 -6.54 1.96
C ALA A 181 11.27 -5.17 1.39
N ALA A 182 12.21 -4.44 0.78
CA ALA A 182 11.98 -3.14 0.15
C ALA A 182 11.03 -3.26 -1.06
N GLN A 183 11.24 -4.29 -1.89
CA GLN A 183 10.41 -4.62 -3.06
C GLN A 183 8.97 -4.91 -2.64
N LEU A 184 8.80 -5.83 -1.69
CA LEU A 184 7.49 -6.24 -1.18
C LEU A 184 6.73 -5.06 -0.58
N MET A 185 7.38 -4.25 0.26
CA MET A 185 6.76 -3.07 0.86
C MET A 185 6.42 -2.00 -0.19
N CYS A 186 7.34 -1.62 -1.09
CA CYS A 186 7.07 -0.57 -2.07
C CYS A 186 5.95 -0.95 -3.04
N GLN A 187 5.98 -2.17 -3.62
CA GLN A 187 4.97 -2.58 -4.59
C GLN A 187 3.59 -2.73 -3.94
N SER A 188 3.52 -3.16 -2.68
CA SER A 188 2.27 -3.18 -1.89
C SER A 188 1.74 -1.77 -1.65
N LEU A 189 2.59 -0.83 -1.19
CA LEU A 189 2.22 0.58 -0.98
C LEU A 189 1.79 1.27 -2.28
N LYS A 190 2.49 1.02 -3.37
CA LYS A 190 2.19 1.53 -4.71
C LYS A 190 0.80 1.09 -5.17
N ASN A 191 0.50 -0.20 -5.11
CA ASN A 191 -0.82 -0.73 -5.45
C ASN A 191 -1.90 -0.15 -4.53
N MET A 192 -1.63 0.01 -3.23
CA MET A 192 -2.55 0.66 -2.30
C MET A 192 -2.83 2.13 -2.68
N PHE A 193 -1.81 2.87 -3.09
CA PHE A 193 -1.97 4.26 -3.50
C PHE A 193 -2.75 4.41 -4.80
N THR A 194 -2.31 3.77 -5.89
CA THR A 194 -3.00 3.86 -7.18
C THR A 194 -4.38 3.21 -7.14
N GLY A 195 -4.58 2.20 -6.30
CA GLY A 195 -5.86 1.52 -6.11
C GLY A 195 -6.89 2.32 -5.30
N LEU A 196 -6.50 3.02 -4.23
CA LEU A 196 -7.44 3.81 -3.42
C LEU A 196 -7.66 5.23 -3.94
N HIS A 197 -6.77 5.75 -4.79
CA HIS A 197 -6.72 7.16 -5.20
C HIS A 197 -6.50 7.30 -6.72
N ALA A 198 -7.12 6.41 -7.49
CA ALA A 198 -6.99 6.35 -8.95
C ALA A 198 -7.40 7.66 -9.65
N ASP A 199 -8.33 8.41 -9.05
CA ASP A 199 -8.77 9.75 -9.47
C ASP A 199 -7.65 10.79 -9.38
N LYS A 200 -6.93 10.83 -8.25
CA LYS A 200 -5.83 11.78 -8.01
C LYS A 200 -4.50 11.34 -8.63
N LEU A 201 -4.38 10.06 -9.00
CA LEU A 201 -3.11 9.43 -9.36
C LEU A 201 -3.11 8.78 -10.76
N GLU A 202 -4.10 9.04 -11.63
CA GLU A 202 -4.19 8.45 -12.98
C GLU A 202 -2.92 8.69 -13.81
N THR A 203 -2.33 9.89 -13.69
CA THR A 203 -1.08 10.28 -14.38
C THR A 203 0.19 9.87 -13.63
N CYS A 204 0.06 9.31 -12.42
CA CYS A 204 1.13 9.18 -11.45
C CYS A 204 2.02 7.97 -11.71
N LYS A 205 3.33 8.20 -11.88
CA LYS A 205 4.33 7.14 -12.03
C LYS A 205 5.05 6.92 -10.72
N LEU A 206 4.46 6.09 -9.86
CA LEU A 206 5.12 5.64 -8.63
C LEU A 206 6.25 4.66 -8.96
N ASP A 207 7.48 5.00 -8.62
CA ASP A 207 8.67 4.21 -8.94
C ASP A 207 9.17 3.41 -7.74
N CYS A 208 9.12 2.09 -7.89
CA CYS A 208 9.71 1.14 -6.94
C CYS A 208 11.07 0.61 -7.42
N LYS A 209 11.77 1.34 -8.30
CA LYS A 209 13.15 1.03 -8.66
C LYS A 209 14.01 0.98 -7.40
N ILE A 210 14.66 -0.15 -7.24
CA ILE A 210 15.61 -0.45 -6.18
C ILE A 210 17.00 0.00 -6.66
N PRO A 211 17.81 0.70 -5.84
CA PRO A 211 19.20 0.98 -6.18
C PRO A 211 20.00 -0.31 -6.37
N GLU A 212 20.62 -0.49 -7.53
CA GLU A 212 21.63 -1.54 -7.71
C GLU A 212 22.83 -1.26 -6.80
N GLU A 213 23.35 -2.30 -6.14
CA GLU A 213 24.49 -2.18 -5.23
C GLU A 213 25.73 -1.65 -5.96
N THR A 214 26.20 -0.46 -5.58
CA THR A 214 27.59 -0.09 -5.80
C THR A 214 28.45 -1.13 -5.07
N ASN A 215 29.25 -1.90 -5.81
CA ASN A 215 30.04 -3.00 -5.25
C ASN A 215 31.15 -2.45 -4.34
N THR A 216 30.82 -2.25 -3.06
CA THR A 216 31.74 -1.82 -2.00
C THR A 216 32.03 -2.94 -1.00
N ASP A 217 32.03 -4.20 -1.47
CA ASP A 217 32.68 -5.35 -0.82
C ASP A 217 34.21 -5.15 -0.80
N ASN A 218 34.70 -4.11 -0.12
CA ASN A 218 36.11 -3.92 0.31
C ASN A 218 36.29 -2.69 1.23
N VAL A 219 35.61 -2.67 2.38
CA VAL A 219 36.10 -1.96 3.58
C VAL A 219 36.00 -2.89 4.79
N GLN A 220 36.94 -3.84 4.89
CA GLN A 220 37.28 -4.43 6.19
C GLN A 220 38.11 -3.40 6.96
N GLU A 221 37.45 -2.50 7.67
CA GLU A 221 38.13 -1.69 8.69
C GLU A 221 38.30 -2.56 9.94
N GLU A 222 39.34 -3.41 9.93
CA GLU A 222 39.74 -4.19 11.09
C GLU A 222 40.20 -3.24 12.21
N VAL A 223 39.29 -2.91 13.12
CA VAL A 223 39.61 -2.21 14.36
C VAL A 223 40.49 -3.12 15.22
N PRO A 224 41.77 -2.81 15.46
CA PRO A 224 42.65 -3.69 16.23
C PRO A 224 42.24 -3.66 17.69
N LEU A 225 41.78 -4.79 18.22
CA LEU A 225 41.48 -4.93 19.65
C LEU A 225 42.80 -5.17 20.41
N GLU A 226 43.45 -4.09 20.86
CA GLU A 226 44.67 -4.20 21.66
C GLU A 226 44.41 -4.98 22.96
N THR A 227 45.09 -6.11 23.10
CA THR A 227 44.95 -7.04 24.22
C THR A 227 45.98 -6.75 25.29
N ASP A 228 45.72 -5.75 26.13
CA ASP A 228 46.55 -5.50 27.31
C ASP A 228 46.13 -6.41 28.48
N SER A 229 46.91 -7.46 28.70
CA SER A 229 46.81 -8.35 29.87
C SER A 229 48.15 -8.46 30.59
N SER A 230 48.67 -7.30 30.98
CA SER A 230 49.86 -7.16 31.82
C SER A 230 49.57 -7.52 33.30
N ASN A 231 49.76 -8.78 33.65
CA ASN A 231 49.92 -9.18 35.06
C ASN A 231 51.27 -8.65 35.58
N GLU A 232 51.27 -7.74 36.54
CA GLU A 232 52.40 -7.56 37.47
C GLU A 232 51.93 -7.77 38.91
N GLU A 233 52.75 -8.52 39.66
CA GLU A 233 52.51 -8.82 41.07
C GLU A 233 52.82 -7.61 41.94
N ASN A 234 52.13 -7.48 43.07
CA ASN A 234 52.69 -6.75 44.20
C ASN A 234 52.33 -7.43 45.52
N ILE A 235 53.32 -7.53 46.40
CA ILE A 235 53.33 -8.36 47.61
C ILE A 235 53.63 -7.45 48.82
N GLU A 236 53.40 -7.95 50.05
CA GLU A 236 53.63 -7.27 51.35
C GLU A 236 52.65 -6.13 51.72
N HIS A 237 52.21 -5.94 52.99
CA HIS A 237 52.12 -6.78 54.21
C HIS A 237 51.24 -5.99 55.26
N PRO A 238 51.13 -6.29 56.57
CA PRO A 238 50.31 -7.38 57.12
C PRO A 238 49.43 -7.02 58.36
N GLN A 239 48.60 -7.98 58.80
CA GLN A 239 48.07 -8.18 60.18
C GLN A 239 47.01 -7.23 60.80
N ILE A 240 46.38 -7.77 61.87
CA ILE A 240 45.50 -7.16 62.91
C ILE A 240 44.11 -6.71 62.38
N THR A 241 42.96 -7.13 62.95
CA THR A 241 42.67 -7.77 64.26
C THR A 241 41.86 -9.06 64.08
#